data_AF-A0A0D0AUB6-F1
#
_entry.id   AF-A0A0D0AUB6-F1
#
_cell.length_a   1.000
_cell.length_b   1.000
_cell.length_c   1.000
_cell.angle_alpha   90.00
_cell.angle_beta   90.00
_cell.angle_gamma   90.00
#
_symmetry.space_group_name_H-M   'P 1'
#
loop_
_entity.id
_entity.type
_entity.pdbx_description
1 polymer ?
#
loop_
_entity_poly.entity_id
_entity_poly.type
_entity_poly.pdbx_seq_one_letter_code
_entity_poly.pdbx_strand_id
1 'polypeptide(L)'
;MEADGLAIIPELGYAIKNAVIGCIITLILFGFYLGTSGLAILLLLRKGLQGRPRKVALVLQLCLLTSSIFTFINYCFIPLANIHTTLIKPNSSDSLQQGLTALDESQAPSLFFYIINWTSGGINVIITDTLVIWRAWALWKEIRVMKYFWIFLAVCNAVIIIVTNVVWISGGPGESLGTAFKLNFYLLFSMTVNILATSAIAYRARMLSRMTNIFGREYESYSTGGYQIQRLLWFVVESGVIFCILQAAYYVITMDASIGSVTE
;
A
#
# COMPACT_ATOMS: atom_id res chain seq x y z
N MET A 1 -33.95 11.17 -31.61
CA MET A 1 -32.87 10.53 -30.83
C MET A 1 -31.58 10.98 -31.49
N GLU A 2 -30.92 11.97 -30.89
CA GLU A 2 -29.70 12.56 -31.44
C GLU A 2 -28.56 11.53 -31.44
N ALA A 3 -27.72 11.60 -32.47
CA ALA A 3 -26.61 10.66 -32.70
C ALA A 3 -25.64 10.57 -31.51
N ASP A 4 -25.58 11.62 -30.69
CA ASP A 4 -24.72 11.71 -29.50
C ASP A 4 -25.12 10.73 -28.38
N GLY A 5 -26.41 10.42 -28.26
CA GLY A 5 -26.89 9.49 -27.24
C GLY A 5 -26.44 8.04 -27.46
N LEU A 6 -26.13 7.66 -28.70
CA LEU A 6 -25.68 6.30 -29.03
C LEU A 6 -24.19 6.08 -28.69
N ALA A 7 -23.38 7.15 -28.66
CA ALA A 7 -21.96 7.10 -28.32
C ALA A 7 -21.71 7.03 -26.80
N ILE A 8 -22.60 7.61 -25.99
CA ILE A 8 -22.47 7.65 -24.52
C ILE A 8 -22.74 6.29 -23.86
N ILE A 9 -23.63 5.48 -24.45
CA ILE A 9 -24.00 4.16 -23.92
C ILE A 9 -22.80 3.19 -23.82
N PRO A 10 -21.98 2.97 -24.87
CA PRO A 10 -20.84 2.08 -24.78
C PRO A 10 -19.75 2.59 -23.81
N GLU A 11 -19.54 3.90 -23.72
CA GLU A 11 -18.59 4.50 -22.78
C GLU A 11 -19.02 4.28 -21.32
N LEU A 12 -20.29 4.55 -21.02
CA LEU A 12 -20.88 4.27 -19.70
C LEU A 12 -20.83 2.78 -19.36
N GLY A 13 -21.15 1.92 -20.33
CA GLY A 13 -21.06 0.46 -20.16
C GLY A 13 -19.64 -0.01 -19.83
N TYR A 14 -18.63 0.56 -20.48
CA TYR A 14 -17.22 0.29 -20.20
C TYR A 14 -16.81 0.76 -18.80
N ALA A 15 -17.21 1.97 -18.40
CA ALA A 15 -16.93 2.52 -17.06
C ALA A 15 -17.56 1.66 -15.95
N ILE A 16 -18.84 1.28 -16.10
CA ILE A 16 -19.55 0.41 -15.14
C ILE A 16 -18.86 -0.95 -15.05
N LYS A 17 -18.52 -1.56 -16.20
CA LYS A 17 -17.83 -2.86 -16.23
C LYS A 17 -16.52 -2.80 -15.46
N ASN A 18 -15.69 -1.78 -15.70
CA ASN A 18 -14.42 -1.62 -15.02
C ASN A 18 -14.58 -1.37 -13.52
N ALA A 19 -15.54 -0.53 -13.13
CA ALA A 19 -15.86 -0.28 -11.73
C ALA A 19 -16.28 -1.57 -11.01
N VAL A 20 -17.17 -2.37 -11.60
CA VAL A 20 -17.63 -3.64 -11.03
C VAL A 20 -16.48 -4.64 -10.91
N ILE A 21 -15.65 -4.79 -11.95
CA ILE A 21 -14.46 -5.66 -11.89
C ILE A 21 -13.51 -5.20 -10.77
N GLY A 22 -13.25 -3.90 -10.67
CA GLY A 22 -12.44 -3.31 -9.61
C GLY A 22 -12.99 -3.60 -8.21
N CYS A 23 -14.30 -3.45 -8.01
CA CYS A 23 -14.97 -3.78 -6.75
C CYS A 23 -14.83 -5.26 -6.40
N ILE A 24 -15.00 -6.18 -7.36
CA ILE A 24 -14.87 -7.63 -7.13
C ILE A 24 -13.43 -7.97 -6.69
N ILE A 25 -12.43 -7.46 -7.41
CA ILE A 25 -11.02 -7.68 -7.07
C ILE A 25 -10.72 -7.13 -5.68
N THR A 26 -11.18 -5.91 -5.39
CA THR A 26 -11.00 -5.24 -4.10
C THR A 26 -11.66 -6.02 -2.96
N LEU A 27 -12.87 -6.56 -3.16
CA LEU A 27 -13.57 -7.41 -2.20
C LEU A 27 -12.78 -8.68 -1.87
N ILE A 28 -12.26 -9.37 -2.89
CA ILE A 28 -11.49 -10.62 -2.71
C ILE A 28 -10.20 -10.33 -1.92
N LEU A 29 -9.44 -9.32 -2.34
CA LEU A 29 -8.19 -8.94 -1.70
C LEU A 29 -8.41 -8.46 -0.26
N PHE A 30 -9.45 -7.66 -0.03
CA PHE A 30 -9.81 -7.17 1.29
C PHE A 30 -10.28 -8.30 2.22
N GLY A 31 -11.04 -9.27 1.71
CA GLY A 31 -11.43 -10.47 2.45
C GLY A 31 -10.23 -11.31 2.88
N PHE A 32 -9.27 -11.53 1.97
CA PHE A 32 -8.01 -12.22 2.28
C PHE A 32 -7.19 -11.46 3.34
N TYR A 33 -7.12 -10.13 3.22
CA TYR A 33 -6.45 -9.28 4.20
C TYR A 33 -7.13 -9.33 5.58
N LEU A 34 -8.46 -9.28 5.64
CA LEU A 34 -9.23 -9.43 6.88
C LEU A 34 -8.94 -10.76 7.57
N GLY A 35 -8.91 -11.87 6.81
CA GLY A 35 -8.60 -13.19 7.35
C GLY A 35 -7.19 -13.27 7.93
N THR A 36 -6.19 -12.80 7.19
CA THR A 36 -4.78 -12.81 7.63
C THR A 36 -4.52 -11.84 8.79
N SER A 37 -5.09 -10.64 8.75
CA SER A 37 -5.03 -9.65 9.83
C SER A 37 -5.70 -10.16 11.11
N GLY A 38 -6.90 -10.75 10.99
CA GLY A 38 -7.62 -11.35 12.11
C GLY A 38 -6.84 -12.49 12.76
N LEU A 39 -6.23 -13.38 11.95
CA LEU A 39 -5.34 -14.43 12.43
C LEU A 39 -4.13 -13.84 13.17
N ALA A 40 -3.49 -12.81 12.62
CA ALA A 40 -2.35 -12.15 13.23
C ALA A 40 -2.70 -11.54 14.59
N ILE A 41 -3.83 -10.83 14.68
CA ILE A 41 -4.33 -10.26 15.94
C ILE A 41 -4.63 -11.36 16.95
N LEU A 42 -5.31 -12.43 16.55
CA LEU A 42 -5.63 -13.56 17.42
C LEU A 42 -4.37 -14.25 17.96
N LEU A 43 -3.33 -14.43 17.13
CA LEU A 43 -2.05 -14.97 17.56
C LEU A 43 -1.31 -14.04 18.53
N LEU A 44 -1.37 -12.72 18.32
CA LEU A 44 -0.80 -11.73 19.24
C LEU A 44 -1.51 -11.72 20.59
N LEU A 45 -2.84 -11.81 20.59
CA LEU A 45 -3.66 -11.87 21.80
C LEU A 45 -3.42 -13.17 22.58
N ARG A 46 -3.42 -14.33 21.91
CA ARG A 46 -3.19 -15.64 22.56
C ARG A 46 -1.82 -15.76 23.23
N LYS A 47 -0.78 -15.15 22.65
CA LYS A 47 0.59 -15.21 23.21
C LYS A 47 0.81 -14.24 24.38
N GLY A 48 -0.18 -13.43 24.73
CA GLY A 48 -0.09 -12.42 25.78
C GLY A 48 0.66 -11.16 25.35
N LEU A 49 0.17 -10.01 25.83
CA LEU A 49 0.65 -8.67 25.49
C LEU A 49 1.79 -8.14 26.39
N GLN A 50 2.54 -9.03 27.03
CA GLN A 50 3.53 -8.67 28.06
C GLN A 50 4.85 -8.05 27.52
N GLY A 51 4.88 -7.52 26.29
CA GLY A 51 6.08 -6.87 25.74
C GLY A 51 5.76 -5.61 24.95
N ARG A 52 6.59 -4.56 25.14
CA ARG A 52 6.58 -3.33 24.31
C ARG A 52 6.50 -3.61 22.79
N PRO A 53 7.31 -4.51 22.19
CA PRO A 53 7.23 -4.74 20.74
C PRO A 53 5.91 -5.40 20.30
N ARG A 54 5.29 -6.24 21.14
CA ARG A 54 4.01 -6.87 20.82
C ARG A 54 2.86 -5.87 20.84
N LYS A 55 2.89 -4.94 21.81
CA LYS A 55 1.93 -3.82 21.86
C LYS A 55 2.05 -2.93 20.62
N VAL A 56 3.27 -2.57 20.22
CA VAL A 56 3.51 -1.79 19.00
C VAL A 56 3.01 -2.54 17.76
N ALA A 57 3.31 -3.83 17.62
CA ALA A 57 2.82 -4.64 16.51
C ALA A 57 1.29 -4.71 16.44
N LEU A 58 0.62 -4.84 17.59
CA LEU A 58 -0.85 -4.82 17.66
C LEU A 58 -1.42 -3.47 17.22
N VAL A 59 -0.86 -2.36 17.72
CA VAL A 59 -1.30 -1.01 17.35
C VAL A 59 -1.11 -0.78 15.85
N LEU A 60 0.04 -1.15 15.29
CA LEU A 60 0.30 -1.04 13.86
C LEU A 60 -0.69 -1.89 13.05
N GLN A 61 -0.97 -3.13 13.46
CA GLN A 61 -1.92 -4.00 12.79
C GLN A 61 -3.35 -3.42 12.82
N LEU A 62 -3.77 -2.84 13.95
CA LEU A 62 -5.06 -2.17 14.07
C LEU A 62 -5.13 -0.91 13.20
N CYS A 63 -4.08 -0.09 13.18
CA CYS A 63 -4.00 1.08 12.31
C CYS A 63 -4.11 0.69 10.82
N LEU A 64 -3.38 -0.35 10.40
CA LEU A 64 -3.46 -0.85 9.03
C LEU A 64 -4.85 -1.42 8.71
N LEU A 65 -5.47 -2.14 9.64
CA LEU A 65 -6.81 -2.67 9.45
C LEU A 65 -7.84 -1.56 9.29
N THR A 66 -7.82 -0.57 10.18
CA THR A 66 -8.70 0.60 10.11
C THR A 66 -8.49 1.38 8.81
N SER A 67 -7.25 1.64 8.41
CA SER A 67 -6.95 2.32 7.14
C SER A 67 -7.44 1.51 5.93
N SER A 68 -7.26 0.19 5.96
CA SER A 68 -7.74 -0.69 4.89
C SER A 68 -9.27 -0.71 4.80
N ILE A 69 -9.98 -0.65 5.94
CA ILE A 69 -11.45 -0.53 5.98
C ILE A 69 -11.89 0.78 5.31
N PHE A 70 -11.26 1.91 5.65
CA PHE A 70 -11.59 3.19 5.01
C PHE A 70 -11.32 3.19 3.51
N THR A 71 -10.20 2.60 3.10
CA THR A 71 -9.83 2.44 1.69
C THR A 71 -10.88 1.59 0.97
N PHE A 72 -11.23 0.44 1.53
CA PHE A 72 -12.24 -0.47 0.98
C PHE A 72 -13.60 0.22 0.83
N ILE A 73 -14.04 0.94 1.86
CA ILE A 73 -15.29 1.71 1.80
C ILE A 73 -15.23 2.71 0.66
N ASN A 74 -14.15 3.48 0.52
CA ASN A 74 -14.04 4.47 -0.57
C ASN A 74 -14.09 3.81 -1.95
N TYR A 75 -13.24 2.81 -2.19
CA TYR A 75 -13.14 2.12 -3.48
C TYR A 75 -14.42 1.37 -3.90
N CYS A 76 -15.20 0.87 -2.95
CA CYS A 76 -16.44 0.15 -3.26
C CYS A 76 -17.68 1.05 -3.19
N PHE A 77 -17.80 1.89 -2.17
CA PHE A 77 -18.99 2.70 -1.91
C PHE A 77 -19.16 3.78 -2.97
N ILE A 78 -18.11 4.52 -3.34
CA ILE A 78 -18.25 5.63 -4.28
C ILE A 78 -18.72 5.13 -5.65
N PRO A 79 -18.08 4.11 -6.28
CA PRO A 79 -18.54 3.65 -7.59
C PRO A 79 -19.93 3.00 -7.53
N LEU A 80 -20.25 2.25 -6.47
CA LEU A 80 -21.58 1.65 -6.33
C LEU A 80 -22.67 2.70 -6.09
N ALA A 81 -22.40 3.72 -5.29
CA ALA A 81 -23.30 4.84 -5.08
C ALA A 81 -23.55 5.59 -6.39
N ASN A 82 -22.49 5.83 -7.18
CA ASN A 82 -22.59 6.48 -8.49
C ASN A 82 -23.42 5.63 -9.47
N ILE A 83 -23.16 4.32 -9.56
CA ILE A 83 -23.96 3.42 -10.39
C ILE A 83 -25.42 3.46 -9.93
N HIS A 84 -25.67 3.41 -8.62
CA HIS A 84 -27.02 3.44 -8.08
C HIS A 84 -27.74 4.77 -8.38
N THR A 85 -27.11 5.92 -8.19
CA THR A 85 -27.74 7.22 -8.48
C THR A 85 -28.02 7.38 -9.97
N THR A 86 -27.08 7.00 -10.85
CA THR A 86 -27.25 7.11 -12.30
C THR A 86 -28.27 6.12 -12.87
N LEU A 87 -28.31 4.86 -12.41
CA LEU A 87 -29.23 3.85 -12.96
C LEU A 87 -30.63 3.85 -12.33
N ILE A 88 -30.74 4.06 -11.01
CA ILE A 88 -31.97 3.75 -10.25
C ILE A 88 -32.84 5.00 -10.03
N LYS A 89 -32.24 6.19 -9.98
CA LYS A 89 -32.98 7.46 -9.90
C LYS A 89 -32.63 8.36 -11.09
N PRO A 90 -33.09 8.02 -12.31
CA PRO A 90 -33.13 9.02 -13.36
C PRO A 90 -34.12 10.11 -12.88
N ASN A 91 -33.61 11.27 -12.47
CA ASN A 91 -34.46 12.44 -12.27
C ASN A 91 -35.18 12.66 -13.60
N SER A 92 -36.51 12.57 -13.57
CA SER A 92 -37.37 12.43 -14.74
C SER A 92 -37.42 13.65 -15.68
N SER A 93 -36.57 14.66 -15.46
CA SER A 93 -36.49 15.90 -16.23
C SER A 93 -35.10 16.22 -16.76
N ASP A 94 -34.04 15.58 -16.28
CA ASP A 94 -32.66 15.99 -16.58
C ASP A 94 -32.03 15.02 -17.57
N SER A 95 -31.39 15.56 -18.61
CA SER A 95 -30.67 14.75 -19.59
C SER A 95 -29.57 13.92 -18.89
N LEU A 96 -29.28 12.72 -19.39
CA LEU A 96 -28.21 11.85 -18.87
C LEU A 96 -26.88 12.61 -18.72
N GLN A 97 -26.64 13.57 -19.62
CA GLN A 97 -25.50 14.46 -19.64
C GLN A 97 -25.48 15.45 -18.46
N GLN A 98 -26.63 16.02 -18.09
CA GLN A 98 -26.76 16.86 -16.87
C GLN A 98 -26.53 16.04 -15.59
N GLY A 99 -26.99 14.79 -15.57
CA GLY A 99 -26.71 13.86 -14.47
C GLY A 99 -25.21 13.57 -14.32
N LEU A 100 -24.49 13.44 -15.44
CA LEU A 100 -23.04 13.23 -15.44
C LEU A 100 -22.28 14.49 -14.99
N THR A 101 -22.66 15.69 -15.46
CA THR A 101 -22.01 16.95 -15.03
C THR A 101 -22.29 17.27 -13.57
N ALA A 102 -23.49 16.99 -13.06
CA ALA A 102 -23.79 17.15 -11.64
C ALA A 102 -23.03 16.12 -10.78
N LEU A 103 -22.72 14.94 -11.32
CA LEU A 103 -21.88 13.95 -10.68
C LEU A 103 -20.43 14.46 -10.54
N ASP A 104 -19.90 15.05 -11.62
CA ASP A 104 -18.56 15.64 -11.68
C ASP A 104 -18.44 16.87 -10.75
N GLU A 105 -19.47 17.71 -10.68
CA GLU A 105 -19.54 18.82 -9.70
C GLU A 105 -19.72 18.33 -8.26
N SER A 106 -20.46 17.23 -8.01
CA SER A 106 -20.60 16.64 -6.68
C SER A 106 -19.32 15.94 -6.19
N GLN A 107 -18.41 15.62 -7.12
CA GLN A 107 -17.04 15.19 -6.83
C GLN A 107 -16.12 16.34 -6.41
N ALA A 108 -16.65 17.56 -6.22
CA ALA A 108 -15.92 18.63 -5.52
C ALA A 108 -15.23 18.04 -4.27
N PRO A 109 -13.89 18.15 -4.18
CA PRO A 109 -13.12 17.32 -3.27
C PRO A 109 -13.40 17.76 -1.83
N SER A 110 -14.34 17.06 -1.20
CA SER A 110 -14.68 17.27 0.20
C SER A 110 -13.45 16.98 1.06
N LEU A 111 -13.33 17.65 2.22
CA LEU A 111 -12.29 17.35 3.20
C LEU A 111 -12.22 15.84 3.54
N PHE A 112 -13.36 15.15 3.47
CA PHE A 112 -13.46 13.70 3.64
C PHE A 112 -12.69 12.91 2.57
N PHE A 113 -12.78 13.31 1.30
CA PHE A 113 -12.01 12.70 0.21
C PHE A 113 -10.51 12.85 0.44
N TYR A 114 -10.05 14.05 0.82
CA TYR A 114 -8.65 14.31 1.13
C TYR A 114 -8.14 13.46 2.30
N ILE A 115 -8.91 13.41 3.41
CA ILE A 115 -8.55 12.62 4.59
C ILE A 115 -8.44 11.15 4.24
N ILE A 116 -9.38 10.61 3.45
CA ILE A 116 -9.34 9.20 3.06
C ILE A 116 -8.19 8.94 2.09
N ASN A 117 -7.96 9.79 1.10
CA ASN A 117 -6.86 9.59 0.16
C ASN A 117 -5.50 9.63 0.89
N TRP A 118 -5.35 10.57 1.82
CA TRP A 118 -4.17 10.64 2.68
C TRP A 118 -3.98 9.38 3.55
N THR A 119 -5.07 8.90 4.16
CA THR A 119 -5.03 7.75 5.07
C THR A 119 -4.75 6.46 4.30
N SER A 120 -5.38 6.29 3.13
CA SER A 120 -5.26 5.12 2.28
C SER A 120 -3.92 5.03 1.54
N GLY A 121 -3.40 6.17 1.05
CA GLY A 121 -2.12 6.24 0.35
C GLY A 121 -0.94 6.48 1.29
N GLY A 122 -0.85 7.69 1.84
CA GLY A 122 0.33 8.15 2.59
C GLY A 122 0.60 7.34 3.86
N ILE A 123 -0.41 7.20 4.72
CA ILE A 123 -0.22 6.52 6.02
C ILE A 123 0.10 5.03 5.83
N ASN A 124 -0.58 4.35 4.90
CA ASN A 124 -0.32 2.94 4.63
C ASN A 124 1.10 2.70 4.12
N VAL A 125 1.59 3.54 3.20
CA VAL A 125 2.97 3.44 2.70
C VAL A 125 3.96 3.69 3.84
N ILE A 126 3.76 4.74 4.65
CA ILE A 126 4.62 5.04 5.80
C ILE A 126 4.67 3.86 6.78
N ILE A 127 3.52 3.30 7.16
CA ILE A 127 3.47 2.19 8.12
C ILE A 127 4.17 0.96 7.54
N THR A 128 3.92 0.65 6.27
CA THR A 128 4.48 -0.53 5.62
C THR A 128 6.01 -0.42 5.52
N ASP A 129 6.53 0.73 5.09
CA ASP A 129 7.96 0.98 5.00
C ASP A 129 8.61 0.98 6.39
N THR A 130 7.93 1.57 7.38
CA THR A 130 8.39 1.55 8.78
C THR A 130 8.49 0.11 9.30
N LEU A 131 7.55 -0.77 8.96
CA LEU A 131 7.60 -2.19 9.33
C LEU A 131 8.79 -2.90 8.67
N VAL A 132 9.07 -2.62 7.40
CA VAL A 132 10.21 -3.21 6.68
C VAL A 132 11.53 -2.73 7.28
N ILE A 133 11.68 -1.42 7.51
CA ILE A 133 12.85 -0.83 8.16
C ILE A 133 13.00 -1.36 9.58
N TRP A 134 11.92 -1.49 10.35
CA TRP A 134 11.94 -2.06 11.70
C TRP A 134 12.50 -3.47 11.70
N ARG A 135 12.13 -4.32 10.72
CA ARG A 135 12.65 -5.68 10.59
C ARG A 135 14.15 -5.68 10.32
N ALA A 136 14.61 -4.84 9.40
CA ALA A 136 16.05 -4.69 9.14
C ALA A 136 16.78 -4.17 10.39
N TRP A 137 16.27 -3.12 11.02
CA TRP A 137 16.82 -2.56 12.25
C TRP A 137 16.92 -3.58 13.39
N ALA A 138 15.92 -4.44 13.56
CA ALA A 138 15.90 -5.46 14.60
C ALA A 138 17.01 -6.51 14.45
N LEU A 139 17.51 -6.75 13.24
CA LEU A 139 18.61 -7.68 12.96
C LEU A 139 19.99 -7.06 13.19
N TRP A 140 20.11 -5.74 13.06
CA TRP A 140 21.39 -5.02 13.16
C TRP A 140 21.56 -4.31 14.51
N LYS A 141 20.98 -4.86 15.58
CA LYS A 141 21.00 -4.26 16.92
C LYS A 141 22.39 -4.10 17.53
N GLU A 142 23.41 -4.78 17.02
CA GLU A 142 24.77 -4.72 17.56
C GLU A 142 25.57 -3.53 16.99
N ILE A 143 25.30 -3.12 15.75
CA ILE A 143 26.09 -2.11 15.04
C ILE A 143 25.40 -0.75 15.13
N ARG A 144 25.96 0.17 15.93
CA ARG A 144 25.40 1.52 16.15
C ARG A 144 25.20 2.30 14.85
N VAL A 145 26.15 2.26 13.92
CA VAL A 145 26.09 2.98 12.65
C VAL A 145 24.88 2.55 11.82
N MET A 146 24.64 1.24 11.71
CA MET A 146 23.50 0.71 10.95
C MET A 146 22.17 1.12 11.59
N LYS A 147 22.10 1.26 12.92
CA LYS A 147 20.89 1.77 13.57
C LYS A 147 20.55 3.19 13.13
N TYR A 148 21.54 4.09 13.17
CA TYR A 148 21.34 5.47 12.76
C TYR A 148 21.01 5.58 11.27
N PHE A 149 21.62 4.73 10.43
CA PHE A 149 21.31 4.64 9.01
C PHE A 149 19.84 4.28 8.76
N TRP A 150 19.30 3.26 9.43
CA TRP A 150 17.89 2.87 9.28
C TRP A 150 16.91 3.94 9.79
N ILE A 151 17.23 4.60 10.90
CA ILE A 151 16.42 5.71 11.43
C ILE A 151 16.42 6.88 10.45
N PHE A 152 17.59 7.23 9.92
CA PHE A 152 17.72 8.29 8.92
C PHE A 152 16.88 7.99 7.67
N LEU A 153 16.98 6.78 7.12
CA LEU A 153 16.16 6.35 5.99
C LEU A 153 14.66 6.41 6.28
N ALA A 154 14.23 5.99 7.48
CA ALA A 154 12.83 6.06 7.88
C ALA A 154 12.32 7.51 7.93
N VAL A 155 13.09 8.42 8.50
CA VAL A 155 12.75 9.84 8.58
C VAL A 155 12.71 10.48 7.20
N CYS A 156 13.73 10.24 6.36
CA CYS A 156 13.74 10.73 4.99
C CYS A 156 12.53 10.24 4.18
N ASN A 157 12.20 8.95 4.30
CA ASN A 157 11.05 8.37 3.61
C ASN A 157 9.74 9.03 4.08
N ALA A 158 9.54 9.17 5.39
CA ALA A 158 8.36 9.82 5.94
C ALA A 158 8.24 11.28 5.49
N VAL A 159 9.34 12.05 5.49
CA VAL A 159 9.35 13.44 5.02
C VAL A 159 9.01 13.53 3.54
N ILE A 160 9.61 12.68 2.69
CA ILE A 160 9.31 12.67 1.25
C ILE A 160 7.84 12.36 1.00
N ILE A 161 7.27 11.37 1.69
CA ILE A 161 5.85 11.03 1.57
C ILE A 161 4.98 12.22 1.98
N ILE A 162 5.28 12.87 3.12
CA ILE A 162 4.50 14.02 3.60
C ILE A 162 4.57 15.19 2.62
N VAL A 163 5.78 15.57 2.20
CA VAL A 163 6.00 16.69 1.27
C VAL A 163 5.29 16.44 -0.06
N THR A 164 5.41 15.23 -0.61
CA THR A 164 4.80 14.92 -1.91
C THR A 164 3.29 15.00 -1.87
N ASN A 165 2.67 14.50 -0.80
CA ASN A 165 1.22 14.59 -0.63
C ASN A 165 0.74 16.03 -0.34
N VAL A 166 1.50 16.85 0.40
CA VAL A 166 1.17 18.28 0.60
C VAL A 166 1.30 19.08 -0.70
N VAL A 167 2.32 18.78 -1.51
CA VAL A 167 2.49 19.39 -2.85
C VAL A 167 1.33 19.00 -3.76
N TRP A 168 0.84 17.76 -3.70
CA TRP A 168 -0.32 17.34 -4.47
C TRP A 168 -1.60 18.11 -4.11
N ILE A 169 -1.79 18.48 -2.84
CA ILE A 169 -2.95 19.28 -2.40
C ILE A 169 -2.83 20.75 -2.83
N SER A 170 -1.60 21.27 -2.98
CA SER A 170 -1.35 22.70 -3.23
C SER A 170 -1.07 23.05 -4.68
N GLY A 171 -0.64 22.09 -5.50
CA GLY A 171 -0.38 22.27 -6.92
C GLY A 171 -1.48 21.62 -7.75
N GLY A 172 -2.24 22.44 -8.49
CA GLY A 172 -3.05 21.92 -9.59
C GLY A 172 -2.18 21.13 -10.59
N PRO A 173 -2.75 20.14 -11.30
CA PRO A 173 -2.00 19.28 -12.20
C PRO A 173 -1.33 20.12 -13.29
N GLY A 174 -0.03 20.37 -13.16
CA GLY A 174 0.77 20.87 -14.25
C GLY A 174 1.09 19.70 -15.17
N GLU A 175 0.60 19.75 -16.41
CA GLU A 175 0.76 18.72 -17.45
C GLU A 175 2.22 18.61 -17.92
N SER A 176 3.08 18.00 -17.09
CA SER A 176 4.43 17.65 -17.52
C SER A 176 4.86 16.33 -16.93
N LEU A 177 5.64 15.57 -17.71
CA LEU A 177 6.33 14.36 -17.26
C LEU A 177 7.15 14.62 -15.98
N GLY A 178 7.72 15.84 -15.86
CA GLY A 178 8.39 16.29 -14.65
C GLY A 178 7.48 16.36 -13.43
N THR A 179 6.22 16.78 -13.60
CA THR A 179 5.19 16.79 -12.54
C THR A 179 4.78 15.38 -12.16
N ALA A 180 4.49 14.51 -13.13
CA ALA A 180 4.13 13.11 -12.89
C ALA A 180 5.26 12.36 -12.15
N PHE A 181 6.50 12.58 -12.57
CA PHE A 181 7.66 12.02 -11.89
C PHE A 181 7.82 12.55 -10.47
N LYS A 182 7.66 13.87 -10.28
CA LYS A 182 7.73 14.52 -8.96
C LYS A 182 6.64 14.00 -8.01
N LEU A 183 5.43 13.77 -8.50
CA LEU A 183 4.30 13.23 -7.74
C LEU A 183 4.51 11.75 -7.36
N ASN A 184 5.18 10.97 -8.20
CA ASN A 184 5.43 9.54 -7.95
C ASN A 184 6.81 9.26 -7.31
N PHE A 185 7.61 10.30 -7.05
CA PHE A 185 8.96 10.14 -6.49
C PHE A 185 8.97 9.45 -5.12
N TYR A 186 7.94 9.67 -4.29
CA TYR A 186 7.81 9.01 -2.99
C TYR A 186 7.69 7.48 -3.13
N LEU A 187 7.01 6.98 -4.17
CA LEU A 187 6.88 5.54 -4.43
C LEU A 187 8.22 4.92 -4.82
N LEU A 188 8.99 5.62 -5.67
CA LEU A 188 10.34 5.18 -6.06
C LEU A 188 11.29 5.13 -4.85
N PHE A 189 11.25 6.18 -4.01
CA PHE A 189 12.09 6.24 -2.82
C PHE A 189 11.72 5.14 -1.82
N SER A 190 10.42 4.97 -1.55
CA SER A 190 9.87 3.88 -0.73
C SER A 190 10.32 2.50 -1.26
N MET A 191 10.21 2.26 -2.57
CA MET A 191 10.65 1.01 -3.21
C MET A 191 12.14 0.77 -3.00
N THR A 192 12.96 1.81 -3.17
CA THR A 192 14.41 1.73 -2.96
C THR A 192 14.74 1.35 -1.53
N VAL A 193 14.08 1.99 -0.55
CA VAL A 193 14.25 1.67 0.87
C VAL A 193 13.86 0.23 1.18
N ASN A 194 12.76 -0.27 0.60
CA ASN A 194 12.29 -1.64 0.81
C ASN A 194 13.22 -2.68 0.17
N ILE A 195 13.77 -2.40 -1.01
CA ILE A 195 14.80 -3.24 -1.65
C ILE A 195 16.05 -3.29 -0.78
N LEU A 196 16.53 -2.14 -0.29
CA LEU A 196 17.71 -2.06 0.57
C LEU A 196 17.51 -2.83 1.88
N ALA A 197 16.35 -2.66 2.53
CA ALA A 197 16.00 -3.37 3.75
C ALA A 197 15.90 -4.88 3.54
N THR A 198 15.20 -5.31 2.48
CA THR A 198 15.08 -6.73 2.13
C THR A 198 16.45 -7.34 1.80
N SER A 199 17.29 -6.62 1.06
CA SER A 199 18.66 -7.03 0.74
C SER A 199 19.53 -7.14 1.98
N ALA A 200 19.40 -6.22 2.94
CA ALA A 200 20.13 -6.27 4.21
C ALA A 200 19.69 -7.45 5.08
N ILE A 201 18.39 -7.76 5.12
CA ILE A 201 17.85 -8.95 5.80
C ILE A 201 18.40 -10.22 5.12
N ALA A 202 18.36 -10.29 3.79
CA ALA A 202 18.86 -11.42 3.01
C ALA A 202 20.36 -11.64 3.21
N TYR A 203 21.15 -10.56 3.21
CA TYR A 203 22.58 -10.62 3.49
C TYR A 203 22.85 -11.20 4.87
N ARG A 204 22.11 -10.76 5.90
CA ARG A 204 22.27 -11.29 7.26
C ARG A 204 21.83 -12.75 7.35
N ALA A 205 20.76 -13.14 6.66
CA ALA A 205 20.31 -14.53 6.57
C ALA A 205 21.38 -15.44 5.96
N ARG A 206 22.02 -14.97 4.89
CA ARG A 206 23.10 -15.69 4.23
C ARG A 206 24.35 -15.77 5.11
N MET A 207 24.69 -14.69 5.82
CA MET A 207 25.83 -14.68 6.74
C MET A 207 25.63 -15.68 7.88
N LEU A 208 24.44 -15.70 8.49
CA LEU A 208 24.11 -16.66 9.55
C LEU A 208 24.17 -18.10 9.04
N SER A 209 23.61 -18.36 7.86
CA SER A 209 23.65 -19.68 7.22
C SER A 209 25.07 -20.15 6.89
N ARG A 210 25.98 -19.23 6.54
CA ARG A 210 27.39 -19.57 6.31
C ARG A 210 28.09 -19.93 7.61
N MET A 211 27.86 -19.17 8.68
CA MET A 211 28.44 -19.48 9.99
C MET A 211 27.96 -20.83 10.52
N THR A 212 26.67 -21.14 10.39
CA THR A 212 26.13 -22.45 10.81
C THR A 212 26.60 -23.60 9.94
N ASN A 213 26.76 -23.42 8.63
CA ASN A 213 27.29 -24.49 7.77
C ASN A 213 28.79 -24.78 7.98
N ILE A 214 29.58 -23.79 8.39
CA ILE A 214 31.02 -23.97 8.65
C ILE A 214 31.26 -24.64 10.01
N PHE A 215 30.50 -24.26 11.05
CA PHE A 215 30.63 -24.82 12.41
C PHE A 215 29.71 -26.02 12.70
N GLY A 216 28.69 -26.24 11.87
CA GLY A 216 27.63 -27.23 12.11
C GLY A 216 28.04 -28.69 11.93
N ARG A 217 29.24 -28.97 11.40
CA ARG A 217 29.76 -30.34 11.32
C ARG A 217 30.28 -30.89 12.66
N GLU A 218 30.55 -30.03 13.64
CA GLU A 218 31.11 -30.43 14.95
C GLU A 218 30.13 -30.28 16.13
N TYR A 219 29.01 -29.57 15.96
CA TYR A 219 28.10 -29.18 17.04
C TYR A 219 26.64 -29.60 16.82
N GLU A 220 26.41 -30.71 16.13
CA GLU A 220 25.07 -31.20 15.74
C GLU A 220 24.15 -31.56 16.93
N SER A 221 24.66 -31.61 18.16
CA SER A 221 23.90 -32.17 19.29
C SER A 221 23.13 -31.19 20.18
N TYR A 222 23.19 -29.85 20.00
CA TYR A 222 22.65 -28.93 21.03
C TYR A 222 21.78 -27.73 20.60
N SER A 223 21.44 -27.54 19.32
CA SER A 223 20.68 -26.34 18.90
C SER A 223 19.52 -26.60 17.94
N THR A 224 18.46 -27.22 18.45
CA THR A 224 17.15 -27.27 17.78
C THR A 224 16.52 -25.89 17.58
N GLY A 225 16.95 -24.87 18.33
CA GLY A 225 16.46 -23.49 18.22
C GLY A 225 17.04 -22.68 17.05
N GLY A 226 18.29 -22.94 16.64
CA GLY A 226 18.95 -22.18 15.57
C GLY A 226 18.30 -22.39 14.20
N TYR A 227 17.89 -23.63 13.91
CA TYR A 227 17.24 -24.01 12.65
C TYR A 227 15.89 -23.28 12.43
N GLN A 228 15.10 -23.12 13.49
CA GLN A 228 13.81 -22.43 13.42
C GLN A 228 13.96 -20.94 13.08
N ILE A 229 14.96 -20.27 13.69
CA ILE A 229 15.24 -18.85 13.43
C ILE A 229 15.72 -18.65 11.99
N GLN A 230 16.56 -19.56 11.46
CA GLN A 230 17.03 -19.50 10.08
C GLN A 230 15.88 -19.65 9.06
N ARG A 231 14.97 -20.60 9.27
CA ARG A 231 13.78 -20.77 8.42
C ARG A 231 12.87 -19.55 8.47
N LEU A 232 12.63 -19.00 9.66
CA LEU A 232 11.83 -17.79 9.82
C LEU A 232 12.45 -16.60 9.09
N LEU A 233 13.78 -16.44 9.17
CA LEU A 233 14.48 -15.35 8.51
C LEU A 233 14.41 -15.46 6.98
N TRP A 234 14.55 -16.67 6.43
CA TRP A 234 14.35 -16.92 5.00
C TRP A 234 12.93 -16.63 4.55
N PHE A 235 11.93 -17.01 5.33
CA PHE A 235 10.53 -16.68 5.05
C PHE A 235 10.28 -15.16 5.04
N VAL A 236 10.92 -14.41 5.93
CA VAL A 236 10.86 -12.94 5.95
C VAL A 236 11.51 -12.34 4.69
N VAL A 237 12.60 -12.93 4.19
CA VAL A 237 13.24 -12.50 2.93
C VAL A 237 12.33 -12.78 1.74
N GLU A 238 11.79 -13.99 1.65
CA GLU A 238 10.91 -14.41 0.55
C GLU A 238 9.66 -13.52 0.46
N SER A 239 8.99 -13.29 1.59
CA SER A 239 7.86 -12.36 1.65
C SER A 239 8.24 -10.92 1.34
N GLY A 240 9.45 -10.48 1.72
CA GLY A 240 9.98 -9.16 1.36
C GLY A 240 10.23 -8.98 -0.13
N VAL A 241 10.73 -10.02 -0.82
CA VAL A 241 10.93 -10.01 -2.28
C VAL A 241 9.59 -9.92 -3.01
N ILE A 242 8.60 -10.72 -2.61
CA ILE A 242 7.24 -10.66 -3.18
C ILE A 242 6.67 -9.25 -2.99
N PHE A 243 6.84 -8.66 -1.81
CA PHE A 243 6.41 -7.29 -1.54
C PHE A 243 7.10 -6.27 -2.46
N CYS A 244 8.42 -6.38 -2.67
CA CYS A 244 9.15 -5.49 -3.59
C CYS A 244 8.64 -5.63 -5.04
N ILE A 245 8.32 -6.84 -5.49
CA ILE A 245 7.75 -7.08 -6.84
C ILE A 245 6.37 -6.42 -6.97
N LEU A 246 5.51 -6.60 -5.96
CA LEU A 246 4.18 -5.96 -5.95
C LEU A 246 4.30 -4.43 -5.94
N GLN A 247 5.24 -3.88 -5.18
CA GLN A 247 5.48 -2.44 -5.14
C GLN A 247 6.01 -1.90 -6.47
N ALA A 248 6.91 -2.63 -7.15
CA ALA A 248 7.39 -2.27 -8.47
C ALA A 248 6.26 -2.30 -9.52
N ALA A 249 5.41 -3.33 -9.48
CA ALA A 249 4.24 -3.41 -10.35
C ALA A 249 3.28 -2.24 -10.11
N TYR A 250 2.99 -1.93 -8.84
CA TYR A 250 2.17 -0.78 -8.47
C TYR A 250 2.76 0.54 -8.96
N TYR A 251 4.06 0.74 -8.81
CA TYR A 251 4.75 1.93 -9.32
C TYR A 251 4.61 2.09 -10.83
N VAL A 252 4.81 1.01 -11.61
CA VAL A 252 4.68 1.04 -13.07
C VAL A 252 3.25 1.39 -13.48
N ILE A 253 2.24 0.79 -12.85
CA ILE A 253 0.83 1.07 -13.14
C ILE A 253 0.50 2.54 -12.83
N THR A 254 0.92 3.05 -11.68
CA THR A 254 0.65 4.45 -11.30
C THR A 254 1.38 5.44 -12.22
N MET A 255 2.59 5.10 -12.66
CA MET A 255 3.33 5.92 -13.63
C MET A 255 2.66 5.93 -15.00
N ASP A 256 2.21 4.78 -15.50
CA ASP A 256 1.49 4.67 -16.76
C ASP A 256 0.20 5.50 -16.73
N ALA A 257 -0.59 5.36 -15.65
CA ALA A 257 -1.79 6.17 -15.44
C ALA A 257 -1.50 7.68 -15.38
N SER A 258 -0.37 8.08 -14.78
CA SER A 258 0.03 9.49 -14.70
C SER A 258 0.54 10.05 -16.03
N ILE A 259 1.05 9.20 -16.92
CA ILE A 259 1.50 9.59 -18.27
C ILE A 259 0.31 9.65 -19.23
N GLY A 260 -0.62 8.69 -19.14
CA GLY A 260 -1.84 8.68 -19.96
C GLY A 260 -2.64 9.97 -19.82
N SER A 261 -2.76 10.51 -18.60
CA SER A 261 -3.42 11.79 -18.33
C SER A 261 -2.67 13.03 -18.84
N VAL A 262 -1.45 12.89 -19.36
CA VAL A 262 -0.66 14.00 -19.96
C VAL A 262 -0.76 13.98 -21.49
N THR A 263 -1.16 12.85 -22.07
CA THR A 263 -1.26 12.68 -23.54
C THR A 263 -2.65 12.88 -24.11
N GLU A 264 -3.68 12.90 -23.25
CA GLU A 264 -5.06 13.30 -23.59
C GLU A 264 -5.26 14.80 -23.38
#